data_AF-A0A1F4S113-F1
#
_entry.id   AF-A0A1F4S113-F1
#
_cell.length_a   1.000
_cell.length_b   1.000
_cell.length_c   1.000
_cell.angle_alpha   90.00
_cell.angle_beta   90.00
_cell.angle_gamma   90.00
#
_symmetry.space_group_name_H-M   'P 1'
#
loop_
_entity.id
_entity.type
_entity.pdbx_description
1 polymer ?
#
loop_
_entity_poly.entity_id
_entity_poly.type
_entity_poly.pdbx_seq_one_letter_code
_entity_poly.pdbx_strand_id
1 'polypeptide(L)'
;MNKRLFILGIILVLIVGVMLSIPFCFYSSKPYHGQLVKEESKFLSINASFPKFSNNIINKDISAFIDKNITDIKEDSFSPDDHRDYKNELLITYDEPFVSQKFISLVFYVMIYDGGAHPNTLVVAKSYDPKTGKILRLSDLGIKKQSVKQNLKFMVIGKLLKQMELPVKEWIEEGVTLKNLENFSIDNDGLTFHFSPYAVACYAAGMHKVFISFKELGLKL
;
A
#
# COMPACT_ATOMS: atom_id res chain seq x y z
N MET A 1 -80.87 -46.84 8.76
CA MET A 1 -80.63 -46.88 10.21
C MET A 1 -79.14 -46.59 10.45
N ASN A 2 -78.86 -45.59 11.30
CA ASN A 2 -77.57 -45.23 11.89
C ASN A 2 -76.48 -44.53 11.04
N LYS A 3 -76.58 -43.20 11.16
CA LYS A 3 -75.54 -42.16 11.11
C LYS A 3 -74.16 -42.63 11.59
N ARG A 4 -73.11 -42.19 10.90
CA ARG A 4 -71.87 -41.69 11.54
C ARG A 4 -71.17 -40.70 10.61
N LEU A 5 -71.25 -39.44 11.02
CA LEU A 5 -70.49 -38.30 10.54
C LEU A 5 -69.00 -38.57 10.77
N PHE A 6 -68.15 -38.36 9.76
CA PHE A 6 -66.73 -38.11 9.97
C PHE A 6 -66.34 -36.89 9.13
N ILE A 7 -66.10 -35.79 9.84
CA ILE A 7 -65.56 -34.55 9.32
C ILE A 7 -64.05 -34.78 9.17
N LEU A 8 -63.52 -34.77 7.96
CA LEU A 8 -62.09 -34.56 7.72
C LEU A 8 -61.92 -33.19 7.06
N GLY A 9 -61.33 -32.28 7.83
CA GLY A 9 -61.03 -30.92 7.42
C GLY A 9 -60.01 -30.88 6.29
N ILE A 10 -60.30 -30.03 5.31
CA ILE A 10 -59.37 -29.64 4.27
C ILE A 10 -58.40 -28.63 4.89
N ILE A 11 -57.15 -29.03 5.12
CA ILE A 11 -56.08 -28.09 5.44
C ILE A 11 -55.57 -27.52 4.12
N LEU A 12 -56.04 -26.32 3.78
CA LEU A 12 -55.52 -25.52 2.68
C LEU A 12 -54.22 -24.85 3.15
N VAL A 13 -53.07 -25.44 2.80
CA VAL A 13 -51.77 -24.82 3.06
C VAL A 13 -51.56 -23.69 2.04
N LEU A 14 -51.82 -22.45 2.45
CA LEU A 14 -51.44 -21.24 1.72
C LEU A 14 -49.93 -21.05 1.88
N ILE A 15 -49.14 -21.47 0.88
CA ILE A 15 -47.72 -21.11 0.81
C ILE A 15 -47.65 -19.65 0.35
N VAL A 16 -47.66 -18.73 1.33
CA VAL A 16 -47.28 -17.35 1.09
C VAL A 16 -45.76 -17.35 0.90
N GLY A 17 -45.32 -17.28 -0.36
CA GLY A 17 -43.92 -17.07 -0.70
C GLY A 17 -43.48 -15.71 -0.18
N VAL A 18 -42.84 -15.70 1.00
CA VAL A 18 -42.10 -14.52 1.47
C VAL A 18 -40.87 -14.41 0.57
N MET A 19 -40.96 -13.60 -0.49
CA MET A 19 -39.76 -13.10 -1.14
C MET A 19 -39.06 -12.19 -0.12
N LEU A 20 -38.13 -12.78 0.64
CA LEU A 20 -37.11 -12.03 1.34
C LEU A 20 -36.34 -11.24 0.29
N SER A 21 -36.75 -10.00 0.06
CA SER A 21 -35.97 -9.00 -0.64
C SER A 21 -34.74 -8.71 0.21
N ILE A 22 -33.73 -9.58 0.11
CA ILE A 22 -32.40 -9.28 0.61
C ILE A 22 -32.00 -8.02 -0.14
N PRO A 23 -31.78 -6.88 0.54
CA PRO A 23 -31.30 -5.70 -0.14
C PRO A 23 -29.99 -6.11 -0.80
N PHE A 24 -29.94 -6.03 -2.12
CA PHE A 24 -28.71 -6.13 -2.88
C PHE A 24 -27.84 -4.97 -2.39
N CYS A 25 -27.09 -5.20 -1.31
CA CYS A 25 -25.95 -4.40 -0.97
C CYS A 25 -25.03 -4.56 -2.18
N PHE A 26 -25.02 -3.56 -3.06
CA PHE A 26 -24.03 -3.45 -4.11
C PHE A 26 -22.68 -3.40 -3.40
N TYR A 27 -22.06 -4.56 -3.23
CA TYR A 27 -20.67 -4.65 -2.82
C TYR A 27 -19.89 -4.05 -3.98
N SER A 28 -19.53 -2.77 -3.87
CA SER A 28 -18.72 -2.10 -4.87
C SER A 28 -17.44 -2.92 -5.01
N SER A 29 -17.30 -3.62 -6.13
CA SER A 29 -16.09 -4.37 -6.42
C SER A 29 -14.93 -3.39 -6.37
N LYS A 30 -13.89 -3.71 -5.61
CA LYS A 30 -12.67 -2.89 -5.59
C LYS A 30 -12.20 -2.67 -7.03
N PRO A 31 -11.73 -1.46 -7.40
CA PRO A 31 -11.30 -1.15 -8.77
C PRO A 31 -9.96 -1.80 -9.16
N TYR A 32 -9.54 -2.82 -8.42
CA TYR A 32 -8.33 -3.61 -8.60
C TYR A 32 -8.54 -5.00 -7.99
N HIS A 33 -7.71 -5.96 -8.38
CA HIS A 33 -7.69 -7.31 -7.83
C HIS A 33 -6.37 -7.56 -7.13
N GLY A 34 -6.39 -8.13 -5.92
CA GLY A 34 -5.17 -8.56 -5.25
C GLY A 34 -4.48 -9.70 -6.03
N GLN A 35 -3.17 -9.70 -6.04
CA GLN A 35 -2.31 -10.76 -6.54
C GLN A 35 -1.38 -11.22 -5.42
N LEU A 36 -0.91 -12.45 -5.52
CA LEU A 36 -0.06 -13.08 -4.53
C LEU A 36 0.96 -13.98 -5.24
N VAL A 37 2.23 -13.78 -4.93
CA VAL A 37 3.33 -14.70 -5.27
C VAL A 37 3.85 -15.29 -3.96
N LYS A 38 3.86 -16.63 -3.88
CA LYS A 38 4.44 -17.35 -2.74
C LYS A 38 5.42 -18.40 -3.23
N GLU A 39 6.58 -18.45 -2.59
CA GLU A 39 7.60 -19.47 -2.80
C GLU A 39 8.21 -19.83 -1.45
N GLU A 40 8.49 -21.12 -1.26
CA GLU A 40 9.01 -21.62 0.01
C GLU A 40 10.03 -22.73 -0.27
N SER A 41 11.18 -22.65 0.36
CA SER A 41 12.23 -23.67 0.34
C SER A 41 12.91 -23.77 1.70
N LYS A 42 13.95 -24.60 1.81
CA LYS A 42 14.75 -24.70 3.04
C LYS A 42 15.38 -23.35 3.42
N PHE A 43 15.84 -22.58 2.44
CA PHE A 43 16.67 -21.39 2.66
C PHE A 43 16.02 -20.07 2.24
N LEU A 44 14.82 -20.11 1.63
CA LEU A 44 14.13 -18.94 1.11
C LEU A 44 12.63 -19.02 1.35
N SER A 45 12.04 -17.92 1.85
CA SER A 45 10.60 -17.67 1.86
C SER A 45 10.29 -16.38 1.11
N ILE A 46 9.35 -16.44 0.16
CA ILE A 46 8.83 -15.27 -0.55
C ILE A 46 7.33 -15.23 -0.36
N ASN A 47 6.82 -14.08 0.07
CA ASN A 47 5.41 -13.76 0.12
C ASN A 47 5.18 -12.33 -0.35
N ALA A 48 4.81 -12.16 -1.62
CA ALA A 48 4.60 -10.85 -2.22
C ALA A 48 3.15 -10.66 -2.63
N SER A 49 2.46 -9.75 -1.95
CA SER A 49 1.10 -9.32 -2.28
C SER A 49 1.13 -7.96 -2.98
N PHE A 50 0.36 -7.80 -4.06
CA PHE A 50 0.29 -6.55 -4.81
C PHE A 50 -1.03 -6.41 -5.58
N PRO A 51 -1.50 -5.19 -5.88
CA PRO A 51 -2.72 -4.98 -6.63
C PRO A 51 -2.49 -5.04 -8.15
N LYS A 52 -3.50 -5.51 -8.88
CA LYS A 52 -3.60 -5.48 -10.34
C LYS A 52 -4.78 -4.62 -10.77
N PHE A 53 -4.50 -3.60 -11.56
CA PHE A 53 -5.46 -2.64 -12.10
C PHE A 53 -5.88 -3.00 -13.53
N SER A 54 -6.81 -2.24 -14.12
CA SER A 54 -7.13 -2.34 -15.55
C SER A 54 -6.05 -1.75 -16.45
N ASN A 55 -5.24 -0.81 -15.94
CA ASN A 55 -4.19 -0.15 -16.71
C ASN A 55 -2.91 -1.02 -16.78
N ASN A 56 -2.60 -1.53 -17.98
CA ASN A 56 -1.45 -2.41 -18.20
C ASN A 56 -0.09 -1.73 -17.98
N ILE A 57 0.03 -0.41 -18.16
CA ILE A 57 1.28 0.33 -17.92
C ILE A 57 1.57 0.36 -16.41
N ILE A 58 0.54 0.62 -15.60
CA ILE A 58 0.65 0.56 -14.13
C ILE A 58 1.03 -0.86 -13.69
N ASN A 59 0.33 -1.88 -14.21
CA ASN A 59 0.62 -3.27 -13.88
C ASN A 59 2.04 -3.67 -14.25
N LYS A 60 2.57 -3.21 -15.39
CA LYS A 60 3.95 -3.49 -15.79
C LYS A 60 4.96 -2.89 -14.82
N ASP A 61 4.74 -1.65 -14.35
CA ASP A 61 5.62 -1.02 -13.36
C ASP A 61 5.54 -1.70 -11.98
N ILE A 62 4.35 -2.16 -11.57
CA ILE A 62 4.18 -2.93 -10.33
C ILE A 62 4.89 -4.28 -10.45
N SER A 63 4.64 -5.03 -11.53
CA SER A 63 5.30 -6.33 -11.76
C SER A 63 6.81 -6.18 -11.81
N ALA A 64 7.36 -5.18 -12.52
CA ALA A 64 8.80 -4.94 -12.53
C ALA A 64 9.37 -4.63 -11.13
N PHE A 65 8.62 -3.94 -10.28
CA PHE A 65 9.02 -3.71 -8.89
C PHE A 65 9.02 -4.99 -8.06
N ILE A 66 7.97 -5.82 -8.17
CA ILE A 66 7.87 -7.09 -7.45
C ILE A 66 8.96 -8.07 -7.92
N ASP A 67 9.09 -8.23 -9.24
CA ASP A 67 10.07 -9.12 -9.86
C ASP A 67 11.49 -8.72 -9.49
N LYS A 68 11.80 -7.42 -9.45
CA LYS A 68 13.12 -6.95 -9.00
C LYS A 68 13.42 -7.40 -7.57
N ASN A 69 12.52 -7.17 -6.62
CA ASN A 69 12.76 -7.56 -5.22
C ASN A 69 12.88 -9.09 -5.07
N ILE A 70 12.10 -9.86 -5.84
CA ILE A 70 12.20 -11.33 -5.87
C ILE A 70 13.54 -11.79 -6.45
N THR A 71 14.02 -11.16 -7.53
CA THR A 71 15.32 -11.47 -8.11
C THR A 71 16.45 -11.13 -7.14
N ASP A 72 16.44 -9.92 -6.56
CA ASP A 72 17.47 -9.46 -5.62
C ASP A 72 17.63 -10.46 -4.46
N ILE A 73 16.53 -10.85 -3.79
CA ILE A 73 16.62 -11.78 -2.66
C ILE A 73 17.08 -13.18 -3.09
N LYS A 74 16.72 -13.63 -4.29
CA LYS A 74 17.15 -14.95 -4.81
C LYS A 74 18.65 -14.98 -5.11
N GLU A 75 19.18 -13.90 -5.66
CA GLU A 75 20.61 -13.75 -5.90
C GLU A 75 21.39 -13.73 -4.57
N ASP A 76 20.89 -13.01 -3.57
CA ASP A 76 21.50 -12.94 -2.23
C ASP A 76 21.38 -14.25 -1.43
N SER A 77 20.36 -15.07 -1.72
CA SER A 77 20.10 -16.33 -1.00
C SER A 77 20.92 -17.50 -1.53
N PHE A 78 21.53 -17.40 -2.71
CA PHE A 78 22.22 -18.51 -3.34
C PHE A 78 23.68 -18.62 -2.85
N SER A 79 23.96 -19.64 -2.05
CA SER A 79 25.32 -20.13 -1.83
C SER A 79 25.36 -21.65 -2.09
N PRO A 80 26.26 -22.15 -2.95
CA PRO A 80 26.40 -23.59 -3.17
C PRO A 80 26.96 -24.35 -1.95
N ASP A 81 27.49 -23.62 -0.95
CA ASP A 81 28.01 -24.15 0.31
C ASP A 81 27.29 -23.47 1.50
N ASP A 82 25.96 -23.54 1.48
CA ASP A 82 25.10 -22.89 2.47
C ASP A 82 24.92 -23.76 3.74
N HIS A 83 25.58 -23.34 4.83
CA HIS A 83 25.48 -23.94 6.16
C HIS A 83 24.66 -23.10 7.15
N ARG A 84 23.92 -22.11 6.66
CA ARG A 84 23.18 -21.16 7.50
C ARG A 84 22.03 -21.88 8.21
N ASP A 85 21.76 -21.45 9.44
CA ASP A 85 20.67 -21.92 10.29
C ASP A 85 19.42 -21.03 10.21
N TYR A 86 19.46 -20.02 9.33
CA TYR A 86 18.37 -19.09 9.07
C TYR A 86 17.85 -19.20 7.64
N LYS A 87 16.70 -18.59 7.40
CA LYS A 87 16.04 -18.50 6.10
C LYS A 87 16.07 -17.07 5.60
N ASN A 88 16.41 -16.83 4.34
CA ASN A 88 16.18 -15.54 3.71
C ASN A 88 14.68 -15.34 3.53
N GLU A 89 14.15 -14.17 3.87
CA GLU A 89 12.71 -13.88 3.78
C GLU A 89 12.46 -12.59 3.03
N LEU A 90 11.54 -12.63 2.06
CA LEU A 90 10.97 -11.46 1.40
C LEU A 90 9.47 -11.43 1.66
N LEU A 91 9.00 -10.40 2.36
CA LEU A 91 7.60 -10.09 2.53
C LEU A 91 7.29 -8.75 1.87
N ILE A 92 6.39 -8.75 0.88
CA ILE A 92 5.85 -7.53 0.28
C ILE A 92 4.36 -7.46 0.56
N THR A 93 3.93 -6.36 1.17
CA THR A 93 2.52 -6.04 1.41
C THR A 93 2.21 -4.62 0.93
N TYR A 94 0.94 -4.25 0.90
CA TYR A 94 0.51 -2.92 0.47
C TYR A 94 -0.72 -2.44 1.24
N ASP A 95 -0.84 -1.13 1.42
CA ASP A 95 -2.04 -0.49 1.93
C ASP A 95 -3.18 -0.53 0.90
N GLU A 96 -4.43 -0.33 1.34
CA GLU A 96 -5.56 -0.13 0.43
C GLU A 96 -5.25 0.99 -0.58
N PRO A 97 -5.21 0.70 -1.90
CA PRO A 97 -4.96 1.69 -2.93
C PRO A 97 -6.00 2.80 -2.92
N PHE A 98 -5.55 4.05 -2.97
CA PHE A 98 -6.44 5.16 -3.32
C PHE A 98 -6.68 5.15 -4.84
N VAL A 99 -7.94 5.09 -5.26
CA VAL A 99 -8.29 5.06 -6.69
C VAL A 99 -9.39 6.08 -6.97
N SER A 100 -9.09 7.02 -7.86
CA SER A 100 -10.02 8.02 -8.35
C SER A 100 -9.85 8.22 -9.86
N GLN A 101 -10.65 9.13 -10.44
CA GLN A 101 -10.48 9.53 -11.84
C GLN A 101 -9.18 10.32 -12.09
N LYS A 102 -8.58 10.90 -11.03
CA LYS A 102 -7.37 11.73 -11.13
C LYS A 102 -6.11 10.95 -10.77
N PHE A 103 -6.18 10.05 -9.79
CA PHE A 103 -5.02 9.38 -9.23
C PHE A 103 -5.28 7.91 -8.92
N ILE A 104 -4.27 7.07 -9.14
CA ILE A 104 -4.11 5.78 -8.45
C ILE A 104 -2.88 5.92 -7.55
N SER A 105 -3.00 5.66 -6.27
CA SER A 105 -1.90 5.77 -5.31
C SER A 105 -1.74 4.52 -4.46
N LEU A 106 -0.50 4.10 -4.28
CA LEU A 106 -0.08 2.84 -3.66
C LEU A 106 1.02 3.11 -2.65
N VAL A 107 1.00 2.34 -1.57
CA VAL A 107 2.10 2.27 -0.60
C VAL A 107 2.43 0.80 -0.39
N PHE A 108 3.64 0.41 -0.73
CA PHE A 108 4.20 -0.92 -0.49
C PHE A 108 5.09 -0.92 0.75
N TYR A 109 5.06 -2.01 1.47
CA TYR A 109 6.00 -2.35 2.53
C TYR A 109 6.79 -3.57 2.11
N VAL A 110 8.10 -3.40 1.97
CA VAL A 110 9.04 -4.46 1.61
C VAL A 110 9.86 -4.78 2.85
N MET A 111 9.74 -5.99 3.36
CA MET A 111 10.54 -6.51 4.46
C MET A 111 11.47 -7.60 3.93
N ILE A 112 12.76 -7.46 4.20
CA ILE A 112 13.81 -8.38 3.76
C ILE A 112 14.59 -8.85 4.99
N TYR A 113 14.68 -10.15 5.19
CA TYR A 113 15.55 -10.76 6.18
C TYR A 113 16.62 -11.60 5.48
N ASP A 114 17.87 -11.36 5.83
CA ASP A 114 19.05 -11.95 5.20
C ASP A 114 20.05 -12.55 6.20
N GLY A 115 19.62 -12.73 7.46
CA GLY A 115 20.44 -13.30 8.54
C GLY A 115 20.98 -12.30 9.55
N GLY A 116 20.64 -11.01 9.42
CA GLY A 116 20.96 -9.99 10.42
C GLY A 116 20.24 -10.18 11.76
N ALA A 117 20.38 -9.19 12.65
CA ALA A 117 19.68 -9.17 13.93
C ALA A 117 18.16 -8.97 13.80
N HIS A 118 17.71 -8.32 12.73
CA HIS A 118 16.31 -8.07 12.40
C HIS A 118 16.13 -7.87 10.89
N PRO A 119 14.91 -7.94 10.35
CA PRO A 119 14.64 -7.62 8.96
C PRO A 119 14.92 -6.14 8.64
N ASN A 120 15.32 -5.84 7.41
CA ASN A 120 15.27 -4.50 6.85
C ASN A 120 13.86 -4.22 6.32
N THR A 121 13.37 -3.00 6.48
CA THR A 121 12.05 -2.60 5.98
C THR A 121 12.16 -1.34 5.12
N LEU A 122 11.44 -1.32 4.00
CA LEU A 122 11.34 -0.18 3.10
C LEU A 122 9.86 0.14 2.86
N VAL A 123 9.51 1.42 2.89
CA VAL A 123 8.22 1.92 2.42
C VAL A 123 8.38 2.58 1.06
N VAL A 124 7.61 2.11 0.08
CA VAL A 124 7.67 2.60 -1.30
C VAL A 124 6.29 3.06 -1.73
N ALA A 125 6.12 4.36 -1.88
CA ALA A 125 4.90 4.96 -2.39
C ALA A 125 5.01 5.23 -3.89
N LYS A 126 3.96 4.87 -4.64
CA LYS A 126 3.85 5.12 -6.08
C LYS A 126 2.49 5.70 -6.40
N SER A 127 2.49 6.84 -7.08
CA SER A 127 1.27 7.53 -7.52
C SER A 127 1.27 7.65 -9.03
N TYR A 128 0.11 7.43 -9.65
CA TYR A 128 -0.03 7.34 -11.11
C TYR A 128 -1.19 8.21 -11.61
N ASP A 129 -1.04 8.71 -12.83
CA ASP A 129 -2.16 9.15 -13.65
C ASP A 129 -2.93 7.90 -14.15
N PRO A 130 -4.22 7.71 -13.81
CA PRO A 130 -4.98 6.52 -14.16
C PRO A 130 -5.17 6.32 -15.67
N LYS A 131 -5.21 7.42 -16.44
CA LYS A 131 -5.46 7.40 -17.88
C LYS A 131 -4.22 6.99 -18.64
N THR A 132 -3.07 7.56 -18.28
CA THR A 132 -1.80 7.34 -19.00
C THR A 132 -0.95 6.23 -18.39
N GLY A 133 -1.19 5.90 -17.11
CA GLY A 133 -0.35 4.99 -16.33
C GLY A 133 1.02 5.59 -15.95
N LYS A 134 1.24 6.87 -16.21
CA LYS A 134 2.49 7.57 -15.88
C LYS A 134 2.64 7.69 -14.36
N ILE A 135 3.83 7.36 -13.83
CA ILE A 135 4.20 7.68 -12.44
C ILE A 135 4.28 9.21 -12.30
N LEU A 136 3.52 9.73 -11.34
CA LEU A 136 3.50 11.14 -11.00
C LEU A 136 4.72 11.50 -10.17
N ARG A 137 5.38 12.59 -10.58
CA ARG A 137 6.44 13.25 -9.80
C ARG A 137 5.90 14.52 -9.18
N LEU A 138 6.60 15.06 -8.18
CA LEU A 138 6.25 16.37 -7.60
C LEU A 138 6.16 17.47 -8.69
N SER A 139 7.02 17.39 -9.70
CA SER A 139 6.99 18.30 -10.85
C SER A 139 5.68 18.21 -11.65
N ASP A 140 5.06 17.04 -11.78
CA ASP A 140 3.78 16.87 -12.49
C ASP A 140 2.62 17.56 -11.75
N LEU A 141 2.75 17.72 -10.43
CA LEU A 141 1.79 18.41 -9.55
C LEU A 141 2.03 19.92 -9.45
N GLY A 142 2.95 20.46 -10.27
CA GLY A 142 3.30 21.89 -10.26
C GLY A 142 4.42 22.28 -9.28
N ILE A 143 4.97 21.33 -8.52
CA ILE A 143 6.08 21.55 -7.57
C ILE A 143 7.42 21.44 -8.35
N LYS A 144 7.62 22.37 -9.28
CA LYS A 144 8.76 22.37 -10.22
C LYS A 144 9.90 23.29 -9.76
N LYS A 145 9.56 24.48 -9.26
CA LYS A 145 10.55 25.50 -8.88
C LYS A 145 11.33 25.06 -7.65
N GLN A 146 12.65 25.28 -7.67
CA GLN A 146 13.52 24.90 -6.56
C GLN A 146 13.09 25.54 -5.24
N SER A 147 12.67 26.82 -5.26
CA SER A 147 12.15 27.50 -4.06
C SER A 147 10.91 26.81 -3.47
N VAL A 148 9.99 26.33 -4.31
CA VAL A 148 8.78 25.61 -3.86
C VAL A 148 9.16 24.26 -3.27
N LYS A 149 10.12 23.54 -3.89
CA LYS A 149 10.65 22.28 -3.36
C LYS A 149 11.34 22.47 -2.00
N GLN A 150 12.08 23.56 -1.80
CA GLN A 150 12.71 23.87 -0.51
C GLN A 150 11.66 24.22 0.55
N ASN A 151 10.65 25.03 0.21
CA ASN A 151 9.54 25.32 1.12
C ASN A 151 8.81 24.03 1.55
N LEU A 152 8.59 23.10 0.62
CA LEU A 152 8.04 21.77 0.93
C LEU A 152 8.94 21.01 1.91
N LYS A 153 10.25 20.96 1.67
CA LYS A 153 11.22 20.34 2.58
C LYS A 153 11.12 20.94 3.99
N PHE A 154 11.07 22.28 4.12
CA PHE A 154 10.92 22.94 5.43
C PHE A 154 9.60 22.60 6.12
N MET A 155 8.48 22.55 5.39
CA MET A 155 7.19 22.14 5.95
C MET A 155 7.23 20.70 6.48
N VAL A 156 7.86 19.79 5.74
CA VAL A 156 7.99 18.39 6.13
C VAL A 156 8.88 18.22 7.37
N ILE A 157 10.04 18.88 7.40
CA ILE A 157 10.93 18.92 8.57
C ILE A 157 10.17 19.45 9.80
N GLY A 158 9.47 20.57 9.65
CA GLY A 158 8.72 21.19 10.75
C GLY A 158 7.61 20.30 11.31
N LYS A 159 7.00 19.44 10.49
CA LYS A 159 6.02 18.45 10.97
C LYS A 159 6.70 17.26 11.63
N LEU A 160 7.80 16.74 11.11
CA LEU A 160 8.57 15.66 11.75
C LEU A 160 9.09 16.07 13.13
N LEU A 161 9.63 17.28 13.26
CA LEU A 161 10.10 17.83 14.54
C LEU A 161 8.98 17.96 15.59
N LYS A 162 7.72 18.10 15.16
CA LYS A 162 6.57 18.11 16.07
C LYS A 162 6.08 16.71 16.43
N GLN A 163 6.30 15.73 15.55
CA GLN A 163 5.92 14.34 15.77
C GLN A 163 6.91 13.60 16.68
N MET A 164 8.17 14.04 16.71
CA MET A 164 9.25 13.38 17.43
C MET A 164 9.80 14.27 18.55
N GLU A 165 9.76 13.78 19.78
CA GLU A 165 10.26 14.48 20.98
C GLU A 165 11.77 14.23 21.24
N LEU A 166 12.45 13.49 20.37
CA LEU A 166 13.84 13.05 20.53
C LEU A 166 14.85 14.09 19.97
N PRO A 167 16.14 14.05 20.38
CA PRO A 167 17.20 14.84 19.74
C PRO A 167 17.55 14.25 18.38
N VAL A 168 16.62 14.35 17.43
CA VAL A 168 16.71 13.81 16.05
C VAL A 168 16.72 14.91 15.00
N LYS A 169 16.88 16.17 15.41
CA LYS A 169 16.77 17.31 14.49
C LYS A 169 17.76 17.20 13.34
N GLU A 170 19.02 16.95 13.63
CA GLU A 170 20.07 16.80 12.63
C GLU A 170 19.74 15.64 11.68
N TRP A 171 19.29 14.51 12.23
CA TRP A 171 18.91 13.32 11.44
C TRP A 171 17.71 13.59 10.52
N ILE A 172 16.71 14.34 10.99
CA ILE A 172 15.57 14.79 10.18
C ILE A 172 16.04 15.72 9.06
N GLU A 173 16.87 16.72 9.37
CA GLU A 173 17.30 17.73 8.40
C GLU A 173 18.15 17.14 7.26
N GLU A 174 19.01 16.17 7.60
CA GLU A 174 19.80 15.36 6.66
C GLU A 174 18.91 14.38 5.88
N GLY A 175 18.00 13.71 6.59
CA GLY A 175 17.12 12.68 6.07
C GLY A 175 16.05 13.15 5.10
N VAL A 176 15.49 14.35 5.32
CA VAL A 176 14.50 14.95 4.42
C VAL A 176 15.22 15.56 3.22
N THR A 177 15.52 14.73 2.22
CA THR A 177 16.08 15.16 0.94
C THR A 177 15.00 15.34 -0.12
N LEU A 178 15.26 16.14 -1.17
CA LEU A 178 14.34 16.24 -2.31
C LEU A 178 14.10 14.89 -3.00
N LYS A 179 15.08 13.98 -2.95
CA LYS A 179 14.95 12.61 -3.46
C LYS A 179 13.95 11.81 -2.63
N ASN A 180 14.03 11.87 -1.30
CA ASN A 180 13.11 11.15 -0.42
C ASN A 180 11.69 11.73 -0.48
N LEU A 181 11.54 13.02 -0.80
CA LEU A 181 10.22 13.63 -1.03
C LEU A 181 9.53 13.18 -2.33
N GLU A 182 10.21 12.46 -3.23
CA GLU A 182 9.54 11.79 -4.36
C GLU A 182 8.87 10.46 -3.92
N ASN A 183 9.05 10.02 -2.67
CA ASN A 183 8.35 8.88 -2.08
C ASN A 183 7.03 9.34 -1.42
N PHE A 184 6.03 9.65 -2.23
CA PHE A 184 4.73 10.15 -1.74
C PHE A 184 3.54 9.37 -2.29
N SER A 185 2.50 9.27 -1.46
CA SER A 185 1.15 8.92 -1.88
C SER A 185 0.28 10.17 -2.00
N ILE A 186 -0.78 10.10 -2.81
CA ILE A 186 -1.69 11.21 -3.09
C ILE A 186 -3.14 10.75 -2.95
N ASP A 187 -3.95 11.60 -2.33
CA ASP A 187 -5.40 11.45 -2.24
C ASP A 187 -6.12 12.75 -2.66
N ASN A 188 -7.39 12.90 -2.28
CA ASN A 188 -8.15 14.11 -2.60
C ASN A 188 -7.70 15.36 -1.82
N ASP A 189 -7.04 15.17 -0.68
CA ASP A 189 -6.77 16.24 0.28
C ASP A 189 -5.31 16.72 0.20
N GLY A 190 -4.38 15.83 -0.17
CA GLY A 190 -2.99 16.22 -0.29
C GLY A 190 -2.01 15.08 -0.60
N LEU A 191 -0.78 15.31 -0.14
CA LEU A 191 0.36 14.41 -0.30
C LEU A 191 0.78 13.87 1.06
N THR A 192 0.99 12.56 1.14
CA THR A 192 1.66 11.93 2.28
C THR A 192 3.04 11.48 1.86
N PHE A 193 4.09 12.05 2.47
CA PHE A 193 5.48 11.67 2.28
C PHE A 193 5.86 10.55 3.23
N HIS A 194 6.49 9.49 2.73
CA HIS A 194 6.81 8.29 3.50
C HIS A 194 8.32 8.12 3.66
N PHE A 195 8.75 7.82 4.88
CA PHE A 195 10.14 7.66 5.26
C PHE A 195 10.34 6.25 5.83
N SER A 196 11.17 5.44 5.16
CA SER A 196 11.62 4.14 5.67
C SER A 196 12.36 4.32 7.00
N PRO A 197 12.51 3.26 7.83
CA PRO A 197 13.41 3.28 8.97
C PRO A 197 14.82 3.74 8.55
N TYR A 198 15.55 4.39 9.45
CA TYR A 198 16.84 5.06 9.20
C TYR A 198 16.80 6.31 8.32
N ALA A 199 15.69 6.61 7.63
CA ALA A 199 15.65 7.76 6.73
C ALA A 199 15.66 9.10 7.49
N VAL A 200 14.97 9.19 8.63
CA VAL A 200 14.85 10.44 9.43
C VAL A 200 15.01 10.22 10.94
N ALA A 201 15.17 8.97 11.37
CA ALA A 201 15.36 8.56 12.77
C ALA A 201 15.94 7.14 12.81
N CYS A 202 16.36 6.66 13.98
CA CYS A 202 16.85 5.30 14.16
C CYS A 202 15.78 4.24 13.82
N TYR A 203 16.19 2.99 13.58
CA TYR A 203 15.26 1.92 13.23
C TYR A 203 14.15 1.69 14.27
N ALA A 204 14.47 1.84 15.55
CA ALA A 204 13.51 1.66 16.64
C ALA A 204 12.37 2.69 16.62
N ALA A 205 12.57 3.85 15.98
CA ALA A 205 11.50 4.84 15.77
C ALA A 205 10.53 4.41 14.65
N GLY A 206 10.89 3.38 13.86
CA GLY A 206 10.06 2.83 12.81
C GLY A 206 9.97 3.71 11.58
N MET A 207 8.88 3.55 10.84
CA MET A 207 8.57 4.35 9.66
C MET A 207 7.86 5.64 10.06
N HIS A 208 8.16 6.73 9.37
CA HIS A 208 7.50 8.01 9.58
C HIS A 208 6.76 8.47 8.32
N LYS A 209 5.68 9.22 8.51
CA LYS A 209 4.96 9.85 7.40
C LYS A 209 4.50 11.26 7.74
N VAL A 210 4.50 12.12 6.74
CA VAL A 210 4.05 13.51 6.86
C VAL A 210 3.00 13.81 5.80
N PHE A 211 1.83 14.21 6.24
CA PHE A 211 0.79 14.72 5.37
C PHE A 211 0.92 16.24 5.18
N ILE A 212 0.86 16.71 3.93
CA ILE A 212 0.74 18.11 3.55
C ILE A 212 -0.46 18.26 2.62
N SER A 213 -1.45 19.04 3.04
CA SER A 213 -2.64 19.29 2.24
C SER A 213 -2.33 20.12 0.98
N PHE A 214 -3.15 20.00 -0.06
CA PHE A 214 -3.03 20.88 -1.23
C PHE A 214 -3.21 22.35 -0.87
N LYS A 215 -4.02 22.64 0.16
CA LYS A 215 -4.20 23.99 0.70
C LYS A 215 -2.88 24.55 1.26
N GLU A 216 -2.13 23.77 2.05
CA GLU A 216 -0.81 24.16 2.56
C GLU A 216 0.21 24.37 1.42
N LEU A 217 0.08 23.60 0.33
CA LEU A 217 0.92 23.74 -0.87
C LEU A 217 0.52 24.90 -1.78
N GLY A 218 -0.63 25.53 -1.54
CA GLY A 218 -1.21 26.51 -2.46
C GLY A 218 -1.62 25.92 -3.81
N LEU A 219 -1.90 24.61 -3.87
CA LEU A 219 -2.33 23.90 -5.07
C LEU A 219 -3.85 23.76 -5.09
N LYS A 220 -4.44 23.80 -6.29
CA LYS A 220 -5.83 23.42 -6.55
C LYS A 220 -5.81 22.30 -7.59
N LEU A 221 -6.07 21.06 -7.17
CA LEU A 221 -5.97 19.86 -8.01
C LEU A 221 -7.29 19.18 -8.24
#